data_AF-A0A7C2P768-F1
#
_entry.id   AF-A0A7C2P768-F1
#
_cell.length_a   1.000
_cell.length_b   1.000
_cell.length_c   1.000
_cell.angle_alpha   90.00
_cell.angle_beta   90.00
_cell.angle_gamma   90.00
#
_symmetry.space_group_name_H-M   'P 1'
#
loop_
_entity.id
_entity.type
_entity.pdbx_description
1 polymer ?
#
loop_
_entity_poly.entity_id
_entity_poly.type
_entity_poly.pdbx_seq_one_letter_code
_entity_poly.pdbx_strand_id
1 'polypeptide(L)'
;MLDIRDDDLVLIAVCREPRDLEIARLLGWYRIPLASAPKTLRVEWLGFFLTAAFGEARWSVRHVAQVRGYELRRRGELLRDEPDHPRAEEPYYRVDLGPLNDLPRPIPARRWRRLTFLYTTGDRLLSAEDVRDLSVPVGSSDDRLWRLLRERSEAV
;
A
#
# COMPACT_ATOMS: atom_id res chain seq x y z
N MET A 1 10.04 -11.32 12.27
CA MET A 1 11.08 -10.32 11.96
C MET A 1 10.76 -9.77 10.59
N LEU A 2 10.74 -8.46 10.41
CA LEU A 2 10.58 -7.84 9.09
C LEU A 2 11.80 -8.20 8.25
N ASP A 3 11.60 -8.97 7.19
CA ASP A 3 12.65 -9.38 6.23
C ASP A 3 12.40 -8.66 4.90
N ILE A 4 12.45 -7.32 4.95
CA ILE A 4 12.33 -6.46 3.77
C ILE A 4 13.71 -6.33 3.16
N ARG A 5 13.86 -6.75 1.90
CA ARG A 5 15.10 -6.61 1.14
C ARG A 5 15.17 -5.25 0.48
N ASP A 6 16.39 -4.79 0.19
CA ASP A 6 16.58 -3.49 -0.44
C ASP A 6 15.87 -3.36 -1.79
N ASP A 7 15.78 -4.45 -2.59
CA ASP A 7 15.09 -4.47 -3.90
C ASP A 7 13.60 -4.69 -3.84
N ASP A 8 13.06 -5.03 -2.67
CA ASP A 8 11.65 -5.34 -2.58
C ASP A 8 10.86 -4.14 -3.11
N LEU A 9 9.96 -4.39 -4.05
CA LEU A 9 9.05 -3.38 -4.54
C LEU A 9 7.95 -3.21 -3.50
N VAL A 10 7.80 -1.98 -3.04
CA VAL A 10 6.83 -1.64 -1.98
C VAL A 10 5.81 -0.68 -2.56
N LEU A 11 4.54 -1.03 -2.43
CA LEU A 11 3.43 -0.13 -2.72
C LEU A 11 2.93 0.52 -1.43
N ILE A 12 2.98 1.84 -1.35
CA ILE A 12 2.35 2.60 -0.28
C ILE A 12 0.92 2.93 -0.70
N ALA A 13 -0.05 2.32 -0.01
CA ALA A 13 -1.47 2.56 -0.18
C ALA A 13 -1.97 3.54 0.88
N VAL A 14 -2.87 4.44 0.48
CA VAL A 14 -3.55 5.33 1.42
C VAL A 14 -4.67 4.59 2.14
N CYS A 15 -4.56 4.50 3.47
CA CYS A 15 -5.56 3.93 4.34
C CYS A 15 -6.45 5.05 4.89
N ARG A 16 -7.70 5.11 4.42
CA ARG A 16 -8.66 6.17 4.75
C ARG A 16 -9.48 5.85 5.99
N GLU A 17 -9.76 4.57 6.22
CA GLU A 17 -10.67 4.09 7.25
C GLU A 17 -9.92 3.16 8.22
N PRO A 18 -9.99 3.39 9.55
CA PRO A 18 -9.42 2.48 10.54
C PRO A 18 -9.91 1.03 10.39
N ARG A 19 -11.17 0.87 9.98
CA ARG A 19 -11.79 -0.42 9.66
C ARG A 19 -10.99 -1.22 8.62
N ASP A 20 -10.47 -0.58 7.58
CA ASP A 20 -9.70 -1.26 6.55
C ASP A 20 -8.35 -1.77 7.07
N LEU A 21 -7.72 -1.02 7.97
CA LEU A 21 -6.48 -1.45 8.62
C LEU A 21 -6.72 -2.60 9.60
N GLU A 22 -7.86 -2.59 10.31
CA GLU A 22 -8.27 -3.68 11.18
C GLU A 22 -8.57 -4.96 10.39
N ILE A 23 -9.26 -4.85 9.24
CA ILE A 23 -9.44 -5.97 8.31
C ILE A 23 -8.08 -6.53 7.86
N ALA A 24 -7.13 -5.67 7.47
CA ALA A 24 -5.79 -6.10 7.10
C ALA A 24 -5.07 -6.84 8.24
N ARG A 25 -5.22 -6.34 9.47
CA ARG A 25 -4.60 -6.94 10.67
C ARG A 25 -5.23 -8.28 11.06
N LEU A 26 -6.56 -8.37 11.07
CA LEU A 26 -7.30 -9.51 11.63
C LEU A 26 -7.63 -10.57 10.59
N LEU A 27 -7.94 -10.15 9.36
CA LEU A 27 -8.39 -11.04 8.28
C LEU A 27 -7.33 -11.26 7.20
N GLY A 28 -6.21 -10.54 7.26
CA GLY A 28 -5.07 -10.77 6.37
C GLY A 28 -5.31 -10.35 4.92
N TRP A 29 -6.12 -9.32 4.68
CA TRP A 29 -6.30 -8.78 3.33
C TRP A 29 -6.62 -7.29 3.33
N TYR A 30 -6.38 -6.61 2.21
CA TYR A 30 -6.73 -5.21 2.01
C TYR A 30 -7.41 -4.98 0.65
N ARG A 31 -8.33 -4.01 0.58
CA ARG A 31 -9.07 -3.68 -0.65
C ARG A 31 -8.46 -2.49 -1.39
N ILE A 32 -8.37 -2.58 -2.71
CA ILE A 32 -7.99 -1.46 -3.59
C ILE A 32 -9.07 -1.31 -4.67
N PRO A 33 -9.77 -0.16 -4.79
CA PRO A 33 -10.77 0.05 -5.84
C PRO A 33 -10.11 -0.06 -7.23
N LEU A 34 -10.69 -0.85 -8.13
CA LEU A 34 -10.15 -1.04 -9.49
C LEU A 34 -10.03 0.29 -10.24
N ALA A 35 -11.02 1.17 -10.09
CA ALA A 35 -11.06 2.48 -10.76
C ALA A 35 -9.86 3.40 -10.42
N SER A 36 -9.20 3.17 -9.28
CA SER A 36 -8.03 3.93 -8.85
C SER A 36 -6.78 3.07 -8.72
N ALA A 37 -6.83 1.80 -9.10
CA ALA A 37 -5.76 0.86 -8.85
C ALA A 37 -4.45 1.34 -9.50
N PRO A 38 -3.30 1.10 -8.83
CA PRO A 38 -2.02 1.44 -9.41
C PRO A 38 -1.71 0.53 -10.61
N LYS A 39 -0.72 0.91 -11.42
CA LYS A 39 -0.39 0.19 -12.67
C LYS A 39 -0.13 -1.33 -12.49
N THR A 40 0.41 -1.74 -11.35
CA THR A 40 0.69 -3.13 -11.02
C THR A 40 0.49 -3.37 -9.52
N LEU A 41 -0.01 -4.54 -9.16
CA LEU A 41 -0.08 -5.02 -7.76
C LEU A 41 0.95 -6.13 -7.49
N ARG A 42 1.84 -6.39 -8.46
CA ARG A 42 2.94 -7.36 -8.32
C ARG A 42 4.09 -6.72 -7.57
N VAL A 43 3.89 -6.56 -6.28
CA VAL A 43 4.82 -5.96 -5.32
C VAL A 43 5.04 -6.95 -4.18
N GLU A 44 6.20 -6.92 -3.54
CA GLU A 44 6.51 -7.79 -2.42
C GLU A 44 5.82 -7.32 -1.13
N TRP A 45 5.64 -6.01 -0.96
CA TRP A 45 5.06 -5.43 0.26
C TRP A 45 4.04 -4.33 -0.02
N LEU A 46 3.06 -4.24 0.89
CA LEU A 46 2.11 -3.16 0.99
C LEU A 46 2.39 -2.36 2.26
N GLY A 47 2.63 -1.06 2.13
CA GLY A 47 2.73 -0.11 3.24
C GLY A 47 1.48 0.76 3.35
N PHE A 48 1.14 1.19 4.57
CA PHE A 48 -0.09 1.93 4.84
C PHE A 48 0.18 3.37 5.26
N PHE A 49 -0.14 4.31 4.36
CA PHE A 49 -0.19 5.73 4.69
C PHE A 49 -1.51 6.07 5.38
N LEU A 50 -1.44 6.41 6.67
CA LEU A 50 -2.60 6.67 7.51
C LEU A 50 -3.09 8.10 7.34
N THR A 51 -4.39 8.28 7.07
CA THR A 51 -4.99 9.62 6.90
C THR A 51 -5.35 10.28 8.26
N ALA A 52 -6.03 11.42 8.21
CA ALA A 52 -6.48 12.14 9.40
C ALA A 52 -7.37 11.30 10.34
N ALA A 53 -8.04 10.26 9.83
CA ALA A 53 -8.89 9.36 10.63
C ALA A 53 -8.13 8.58 11.72
N PHE A 54 -6.80 8.56 11.68
CA PHE A 54 -5.95 7.77 12.58
C PHE A 54 -5.40 8.54 13.79
N GLY A 55 -5.96 9.71 14.13
CA GLY A 55 -5.61 10.43 15.37
C GLY A 55 -4.11 10.74 15.46
N GLU A 56 -3.44 10.31 16.53
CA GLU A 56 -1.99 10.49 16.72
C GLU A 56 -1.13 9.73 15.70
N ALA A 57 -1.68 8.69 15.08
CA ALA A 57 -1.01 7.94 14.02
C ALA A 57 -1.16 8.56 12.63
N ARG A 58 -1.95 9.64 12.49
CA ARG A 58 -2.25 10.28 11.20
C ARG A 58 -1.01 10.76 10.45
N TRP A 59 -1.18 10.88 9.14
CA TRP A 59 -0.22 11.44 8.18
C TRP A 59 1.15 10.78 8.29
N SER A 60 1.18 9.45 8.28
CA SER A 60 2.43 8.71 8.32
C SER A 60 2.27 7.31 7.73
N VAL A 61 3.38 6.74 7.26
CA VAL A 61 3.48 5.31 6.99
C VAL A 61 3.99 4.64 8.26
N ARG A 62 3.26 3.64 8.75
CA ARG A 62 3.58 2.97 10.03
C ARG A 62 3.58 1.47 9.93
N HIS A 63 2.68 0.93 9.14
CA HIS A 63 2.47 -0.49 9.05
C HIS A 63 2.79 -0.99 7.66
N VAL A 64 3.27 -2.21 7.59
CA VAL A 64 3.58 -2.93 6.36
C VAL A 64 3.14 -4.37 6.46
N ALA A 65 2.77 -4.96 5.34
CA ALA A 65 2.46 -6.38 5.25
C ALA A 65 3.00 -6.96 3.94
N GLN A 66 3.50 -8.19 4.00
CA GLN A 66 3.97 -8.89 2.81
C GLN A 66 2.78 -9.24 1.93
N VAL A 67 2.83 -8.95 0.64
CA VAL A 67 1.79 -9.33 -0.30
C VAL A 67 1.93 -10.81 -0.64
N ARG A 68 0.82 -11.55 -0.56
CA ARG A 68 0.73 -12.99 -0.84
C ARG A 68 0.04 -13.29 -2.17
N GLY A 69 -0.73 -12.34 -2.67
CA GLY A 69 -1.47 -12.46 -3.91
C GLY A 69 -2.51 -11.35 -4.02
N TYR A 70 -3.20 -11.29 -5.14
CA TYR A 70 -4.38 -10.44 -5.29
C TYR A 70 -5.36 -11.06 -6.28
N GLU A 71 -6.65 -10.82 -6.06
CA GLU A 71 -7.73 -11.26 -6.93
C GLU A 71 -8.77 -10.14 -7.11
N LEU A 72 -9.56 -10.21 -8.18
CA LEU A 72 -10.65 -9.27 -8.43
C LEU A 72 -11.94 -9.76 -7.77
N ARG A 73 -12.59 -8.89 -6.99
CA ARG A 73 -13.83 -9.15 -6.26
C ARG A 73 -14.78 -7.97 -6.36
N ARG A 74 -16.06 -8.17 -6.05
CA ARG A 74 -17.01 -7.05 -5.85
C ARG A 74 -16.92 -6.53 -4.41
N ARG A 75 -17.22 -5.25 -4.19
CA ARG A 75 -17.23 -4.67 -2.83
C ARG A 75 -18.14 -5.46 -1.89
N GLY A 76 -19.35 -5.83 -2.33
CA GLY A 76 -20.32 -6.56 -1.51
C GLY A 76 -19.84 -7.96 -1.12
N GLU A 77 -18.96 -8.58 -1.91
CA GLU A 77 -18.34 -9.87 -1.57
C GLU A 77 -17.29 -9.71 -0.47
N LEU A 78 -16.58 -8.58 -0.44
CA LEU A 78 -15.54 -8.25 0.53
C LEU A 78 -16.12 -7.76 1.87
N LEU A 79 -17.23 -7.02 1.81
CA LEU A 79 -17.86 -6.35 2.95
C LEU A 79 -19.31 -6.81 3.07
N ARG A 80 -19.48 -8.06 3.50
CA ARG A 80 -20.79 -8.73 3.52
C ARG A 80 -21.83 -8.08 4.44
N ASP A 81 -21.39 -7.24 5.37
CA ASP A 81 -22.23 -6.47 6.29
C ASP A 81 -22.74 -5.14 5.68
N GLU A 82 -22.31 -4.78 4.46
CA GLU A 82 -22.76 -3.59 3.74
C GLU A 82 -23.47 -3.96 2.40
N PRO A 83 -24.51 -4.82 2.39
CA PRO A 83 -25.12 -5.32 1.16
C PRO A 83 -25.78 -4.23 0.31
N ASP A 84 -26.36 -3.21 0.94
CA ASP A 84 -27.07 -2.11 0.25
C ASP A 84 -26.17 -0.90 -0.06
N HIS A 85 -24.84 -1.07 0.04
CA HIS A 85 -23.92 0.03 -0.27
C HIS A 85 -24.08 0.45 -1.74
N PRO A 86 -24.14 1.75 -2.08
CA PRO A 86 -24.26 2.23 -3.48
C PRO A 86 -23.16 1.75 -4.44
N ARG A 87 -22.12 1.12 -3.90
CA ARG A 87 -20.92 0.63 -4.59
C ARG A 87 -20.72 -0.87 -4.42
N ALA A 88 -21.73 -1.61 -3.97
CA ALA A 88 -21.63 -3.04 -3.69
C ALA A 88 -21.12 -3.83 -4.92
N GLU A 89 -21.55 -3.42 -6.11
CA GLU A 89 -21.18 -4.03 -7.40
C GLU A 89 -19.86 -3.52 -7.99
N GLU A 90 -19.26 -2.48 -7.40
CA GLU A 90 -18.00 -1.94 -7.93
C GLU A 90 -16.87 -2.98 -7.76
N PRO A 91 -15.98 -3.11 -8.77
CA PRO A 91 -14.85 -4.01 -8.71
C PRO A 91 -13.71 -3.47 -7.83
N TYR A 92 -13.18 -4.34 -6.97
CA TYR A 92 -12.04 -4.10 -6.08
C TYR A 92 -11.04 -5.24 -6.22
N TYR A 93 -9.76 -4.92 -6.15
CA TYR A 93 -8.74 -5.91 -5.84
C TYR A 93 -8.78 -6.24 -4.35
N ARG A 94 -8.88 -7.53 -4.03
CA ARG A 94 -8.55 -8.08 -2.71
C ARG A 94 -7.09 -8.48 -2.74
N VAL A 95 -6.26 -7.78 -1.98
CA VAL A 95 -4.84 -8.09 -1.82
C VAL A 95 -4.68 -8.95 -0.58
N ASP A 96 -4.22 -10.18 -0.75
CA ASP A 96 -3.89 -11.08 0.35
C ASP A 96 -2.57 -10.66 1.00
N LEU A 97 -2.57 -10.62 2.32
CA LEU A 97 -1.48 -10.09 3.13
C LEU A 97 -0.99 -11.14 4.14
N GLY A 98 0.31 -11.13 4.40
CA GLY A 98 0.86 -11.69 5.62
C GLY A 98 0.47 -10.85 6.85
N PRO A 99 1.02 -11.19 8.03
CA PRO A 99 0.79 -10.41 9.23
C PRO A 99 1.14 -8.93 9.04
N LEU A 100 0.31 -8.05 9.60
CA LEU A 100 0.61 -6.62 9.66
C LEU A 100 1.72 -6.38 10.69
N ASN A 101 2.79 -5.73 10.25
CA ASN A 101 3.97 -5.43 11.07
C ASN A 101 4.17 -3.93 11.18
N ASP A 102 4.67 -3.48 12.33
CA ASP A 102 5.10 -2.10 12.52
C ASP A 102 6.48 -1.88 11.89
N LEU A 103 6.64 -0.76 11.18
CA LEU A 103 7.94 -0.28 10.77
C LEU A 103 8.80 0.04 12.01
N PRO A 104 10.14 -0.16 11.94
CA PRO A 104 11.03 0.18 13.04
C PRO A 104 10.90 1.64 13.48
N ARG A 105 10.58 2.53 12.53
CA ARG A 105 10.30 3.95 12.75
C ARG A 105 9.12 4.38 11.87
N PRO A 106 8.16 5.16 12.40
CA PRO A 106 7.10 5.73 11.56
C PRO A 106 7.69 6.79 10.61
N ILE A 107 7.16 6.84 9.39
CA ILE A 107 7.60 7.78 8.35
C ILE A 107 6.54 8.89 8.23
N PRO A 108 6.75 10.08 8.83
CA PRO A 108 5.75 11.14 8.84
C PRO A 108 5.66 11.87 7.49
N ALA A 109 4.48 12.40 7.19
CA ALA A 109 4.27 13.36 6.10
C ALA A 109 4.18 14.78 6.67
N ARG A 110 5.32 15.47 6.78
CA ARG A 110 5.36 16.82 7.38
C ARG A 110 4.62 17.85 6.51
N ARG A 111 4.78 17.78 5.19
CA ARG A 111 4.18 18.74 4.23
C ARG A 111 3.34 18.08 3.14
N TRP A 112 3.76 16.92 2.64
CA TRP A 112 3.11 16.27 1.51
C TRP A 112 2.08 15.23 1.95
N ARG A 113 0.80 15.61 1.94
CA ARG A 113 -0.32 14.77 2.44
C ARG A 113 -1.25 14.24 1.35
N ARG A 114 -1.01 14.62 0.09
CA ARG A 114 -1.83 14.22 -1.06
C ARG A 114 -1.16 13.06 -1.75
N LEU A 115 -1.58 11.85 -1.37
CA LEU A 115 -1.14 10.60 -1.95
C LEU A 115 -2.38 9.78 -2.34
N THR A 116 -2.25 8.95 -3.37
CA THR A 116 -3.21 7.86 -3.65
C THR A 116 -2.48 6.53 -3.57
N PHE A 117 -1.40 6.41 -4.36
CA PHE A 117 -0.45 5.32 -4.32
C PHE A 117 0.96 5.86 -4.58
N LEU A 118 1.96 5.28 -3.94
CA LEU A 118 3.38 5.55 -4.21
C LEU A 118 4.13 4.24 -4.27
N TYR A 119 4.89 4.01 -5.34
CA TYR A 119 5.86 2.93 -5.33
C TYR A 119 7.18 3.42 -4.74
N THR A 120 7.84 2.53 -4.02
CA THR A 120 9.15 2.73 -3.44
C THR A 120 9.88 1.40 -3.36
N THR A 121 11.09 1.42 -2.84
CA THR A 121 11.96 0.25 -2.65
C THR A 121 12.17 0.00 -1.16
N GLY A 122 12.55 -1.23 -0.79
CA GLY A 122 12.75 -1.59 0.62
C GLY A 122 13.82 -0.75 1.31
N ASP A 123 14.92 -0.43 0.63
CA ASP A 123 15.98 0.45 1.14
C ASP A 123 15.43 1.83 1.53
N ARG A 124 14.67 2.47 0.62
CA ARG A 124 14.03 3.77 0.84
C ARG A 124 13.01 3.70 1.97
N LEU A 125 12.23 2.64 2.03
CA LEU A 125 11.24 2.46 3.09
C LEU A 125 11.90 2.42 4.47
N LEU A 126 13.04 1.73 4.60
CA LEU A 126 13.73 1.57 5.88
C LEU A 126 14.59 2.79 6.26
N SER A 127 15.01 3.60 5.29
CA SER A 127 15.85 4.79 5.51
C SER A 127 15.09 6.11 5.54
N ALA A 128 13.85 6.17 5.03
CA ALA A 128 13.11 7.42 4.88
C ALA A 128 12.78 8.10 6.23
N GLU A 129 12.97 9.42 6.29
CA GLU A 129 12.63 10.24 7.45
C GLU A 129 11.34 11.05 7.24
N ASP A 130 10.90 11.17 5.99
CA ASP A 130 9.66 11.80 5.56
C ASP A 130 9.05 11.05 4.36
N VAL A 131 7.72 11.10 4.20
CA VAL A 131 7.00 10.43 3.10
C VAL A 131 7.50 10.87 1.72
N ARG A 132 8.02 12.09 1.55
CA ARG A 132 8.61 12.53 0.27
C ARG A 132 9.88 11.75 -0.10
N ASP A 133 10.61 11.22 0.88
CA ASP A 133 11.87 10.50 0.67
C ASP A 133 11.62 9.10 0.07
N LEU A 134 10.37 8.63 0.13
CA LEU A 134 9.93 7.38 -0.50
C LEU A 134 9.84 7.50 -2.03
N SER A 135 9.77 8.72 -2.58
CA SER A 135 9.59 8.96 -4.00
C SER A 135 10.92 9.16 -4.75
N VAL A 136 10.96 8.74 -6.01
CA VAL A 136 12.09 9.03 -6.92
C VAL A 136 11.94 10.42 -7.51
N PRO A 137 13.01 11.25 -7.51
CA PRO A 137 13.01 12.52 -8.24
C PRO A 137 12.75 12.32 -9.73
N VAL A 138 11.86 13.15 -10.28
CA VAL A 138 11.53 13.17 -11.71
C VAL A 138 12.82 13.38 -12.53
N GLY A 139 13.06 12.53 -13.53
CA GLY A 139 14.24 12.59 -14.41
C GLY A 139 15.31 11.53 -14.15
N SER A 140 15.18 10.73 -13.09
CA SER A 140 16.13 9.66 -12.75
C SER A 140 15.82 8.36 -13.52
N SER A 141 15.93 8.35 -14.85
CA SER A 141 15.51 7.20 -15.69
C SER A 141 16.22 5.87 -15.38
N ASP A 142 17.43 5.93 -14.83
CA ASP A 142 18.23 4.77 -14.40
C ASP A 142 17.95 4.30 -12.98
N ASP A 143 16.98 4.94 -12.29
CA ASP A 143 16.62 4.56 -10.94
C ASP A 143 16.16 3.11 -10.86
N ARG A 144 16.61 2.42 -9.80
CA ARG A 144 16.26 1.03 -9.53
C ARG A 144 14.75 0.80 -9.49
N LEU A 145 13.99 1.73 -8.92
CA LEU A 145 12.53 1.62 -8.87
C LEU A 145 11.92 1.52 -10.27
N TRP A 146 12.42 2.31 -11.23
CA TRP A 146 11.89 2.27 -12.60
C TRP A 146 12.23 0.96 -13.31
N ARG A 147 13.42 0.39 -13.05
CA ARG A 147 13.78 -0.95 -13.57
C ARG A 147 12.86 -2.02 -13.02
N LEU A 148 12.66 -2.05 -11.70
CA LEU A 148 11.75 -3.00 -11.03
C LEU A 148 10.31 -2.87 -11.57
N LEU A 149 9.81 -1.65 -11.72
CA LEU A 149 8.45 -1.43 -12.25
C LEU A 149 8.28 -1.92 -13.69
N ARG A 150 9.30 -1.76 -14.55
CA ARG A 150 9.27 -2.30 -15.92
C ARG A 150 9.22 -3.82 -15.91
N GLU A 151 10.15 -4.46 -15.20
CA GLU A 151 10.21 -5.93 -15.06
C GLU A 151 8.89 -6.54 -14.57
N ARG A 152 8.24 -5.89 -13.59
CA ARG A 152 6.96 -6.37 -13.01
C ARG A 152 5.74 -6.08 -13.88
N SER A 153 5.82 -5.10 -14.78
CA SER A 153 4.74 -4.78 -15.72
C SER A 153 4.80 -5.65 -16.98
N GLU A 154 5.98 -6.11 -17.37
CA GLU A 154 6.22 -6.87 -18.61
C GLU A 154 6.07 -8.39 -18.47
N ALA A 155 6.22 -8.94 -17.26
CA ALA A 155 6.06 -10.38 -17.03
C ALA A 155 4.57 -10.80 -17.03
N VAL A 156 3.91 -10.77 -18.19
CA VAL A 156 2.54 -11.29 -18.40
C VAL A 156 2.60 -12.75 -18.83
#